data_AF-A0A9X4HSD6-F1
#
_entry.id   AF-A0A9X4HSD6-F1
#
_cell.length_a   1.000
_cell.length_b   1.000
_cell.length_c   1.000
_cell.angle_alpha   90.00
_cell.angle_beta   90.00
_cell.angle_gamma   90.00
#
_symmetry.space_group_name_H-M   'P 1'
#
loop_
_entity.id
_entity.type
_entity.pdbx_description
1 polymer ?
#
loop_
_entity_poly.entity_id
_entity_poly.type
_entity_poly.pdbx_seq_one_letter_code
_entity_poly.pdbx_strand_id
1 'polypeptide(L)'
;MIAFEFTRIDESLFANEFDQGDISLISENLCITSKLNSKHSNMIYLSIISLIDGLTRNNKYFEFIAADSSFRIKFKQQRETILINHEGILKIKVNRFELLKALEDGAERFLSSPRNSIPISSAVYLDLSTSRTLLNQKINNHRKL
;
A
#
# COMPACT_ATOMS: atom_id res chain seq x y z
N MET A 1 8.47 7.82 12.70
CA MET A 1 8.59 7.66 11.24
C MET A 1 7.70 6.51 10.78
N ILE A 2 6.97 6.65 9.65
CA ILE A 2 6.18 5.57 9.03
C ILE A 2 6.65 5.32 7.59
N ALA A 3 6.67 4.07 7.15
CA ALA A 3 7.07 3.70 5.79
C ALA A 3 6.29 2.49 5.28
N PHE A 4 6.02 2.48 3.97
CA PHE A 4 5.62 1.27 3.26
C PHE A 4 6.81 0.68 2.49
N GLU A 5 6.93 -0.63 2.53
CA GLU A 5 7.81 -1.42 1.68
C GLU A 5 6.99 -2.46 0.92
N PHE A 6 7.27 -2.58 -0.37
CA PHE A 6 6.69 -3.57 -1.25
C PHE A 6 7.83 -4.40 -1.84
N THR A 7 7.64 -5.71 -1.91
CA THR A 7 8.60 -6.61 -2.55
C THR A 7 7.89 -7.59 -3.46
N ARG A 8 8.49 -7.90 -4.59
CA ARG A 8 8.05 -8.93 -5.52
C ARG A 8 8.79 -10.23 -5.19
N ILE A 9 8.07 -11.34 -5.12
CA ILE A 9 8.65 -12.66 -4.84
C ILE A 9 9.14 -13.32 -6.14
N ASP A 10 8.47 -13.05 -7.25
CA ASP A 10 8.83 -13.65 -8.54
C ASP A 10 10.24 -13.22 -9.00
N GLU A 11 11.08 -14.20 -9.32
CA GLU A 11 12.46 -14.00 -9.76
C GLU A 11 12.60 -13.75 -11.27
N SER A 12 11.50 -13.81 -12.03
CA SER A 12 11.46 -13.50 -13.45
C SER A 12 12.06 -12.11 -13.72
N LEU A 13 12.79 -12.00 -14.83
CA LEU A 13 13.40 -10.74 -15.26
C LEU A 13 12.36 -9.63 -15.46
N PHE A 14 11.17 -10.01 -15.95
CA PHE A 14 10.06 -9.10 -16.20
C PHE A 14 8.91 -9.39 -15.25
N ALA A 15 8.30 -8.32 -14.73
CA ALA A 15 7.13 -8.45 -13.89
C ALA A 15 5.88 -8.79 -14.71
N ASN A 16 5.04 -9.66 -14.14
CA ASN A 16 3.67 -9.85 -14.56
C ASN A 16 2.74 -9.04 -13.64
N GLU A 17 1.62 -8.58 -14.20
CA GLU A 17 0.60 -7.82 -13.47
C GLU A 17 -0.06 -8.60 -12.31
N PHE A 18 0.04 -9.93 -12.33
CA PHE A 18 -0.44 -10.83 -11.28
C PHE A 18 0.67 -11.39 -10.39
N ASP A 19 1.89 -10.84 -10.47
CA ASP A 19 3.01 -11.32 -9.65
C ASP A 19 2.69 -11.24 -8.16
N GLN A 20 3.16 -12.27 -7.47
CA GLN A 20 3.04 -12.36 -6.03
C GLN A 20 4.14 -11.55 -5.35
N GLY A 21 3.81 -11.05 -4.17
CA GLY A 21 4.70 -10.20 -3.39
C GLY A 21 4.24 -10.04 -1.96
N ASP A 22 4.91 -9.10 -1.30
CA ASP A 22 4.73 -8.80 0.11
C ASP A 22 4.63 -7.31 0.36
N ILE A 23 3.89 -6.98 1.42
CA ILE A 23 3.69 -5.62 1.91
C ILE A 23 4.15 -5.56 3.36
N SER A 24 4.94 -4.54 3.67
CA SER A 24 5.29 -4.18 5.04
C SER A 24 4.91 -2.73 5.32
N LEU A 25 4.29 -2.49 6.47
CA LEU A 25 4.11 -1.19 7.07
C LEU A 25 5.00 -1.09 8.32
N ILE A 26 5.96 -0.18 8.27
CA ILE A 26 7.02 -0.04 9.27
C ILE A 26 6.81 1.26 10.03
N SER A 27 6.90 1.19 11.34
CA SER A 27 6.94 2.30 12.28
C SER A 27 8.11 2.09 13.25
N GLU A 28 8.52 3.12 13.98
CA GLU A 28 9.71 3.12 14.85
C GLU A 28 9.91 1.83 15.68
N ASN A 29 8.85 1.29 16.27
CA ASN A 29 8.93 0.11 17.13
C ASN A 29 8.09 -1.08 16.63
N LEU A 30 7.44 -0.96 15.47
CA LEU A 30 6.45 -1.95 15.02
C LEU A 30 6.57 -2.19 13.52
N CYS A 31 6.46 -3.45 13.11
CA CYS A 31 6.39 -3.85 11.71
C CYS A 31 5.17 -4.74 11.51
N ILE A 32 4.25 -4.32 10.64
CA ILE A 32 3.12 -5.14 10.17
C ILE A 32 3.51 -5.62 8.78
N THR A 33 3.73 -6.93 8.61
CA THR A 33 4.27 -7.46 7.35
C THR A 33 3.61 -8.78 6.94
N SER A 34 3.43 -8.98 5.63
CA SER A 34 3.00 -10.26 5.07
C SER A 34 4.12 -11.29 4.99
N LYS A 35 5.40 -10.87 5.02
CA LYS A 35 6.58 -11.73 4.77
C LYS A 35 6.72 -12.92 5.72
N LEU A 36 6.12 -12.87 6.91
CA LEU A 36 6.29 -13.88 7.95
C LEU A 36 5.47 -15.16 7.71
N ASN A 37 4.50 -15.12 6.80
CA ASN A 37 3.64 -16.26 6.51
C ASN A 37 3.45 -16.37 4.99
N SER A 38 3.84 -17.49 4.38
CA SER A 38 3.71 -17.68 2.94
C SER A 38 2.26 -17.56 2.45
N LYS A 39 1.27 -17.85 3.31
CA LYS A 39 -0.16 -17.65 3.01
C LYS A 39 -0.58 -16.18 2.93
N HIS A 40 0.30 -15.26 3.33
CA HIS A 40 0.07 -13.82 3.28
C HIS A 40 0.65 -13.18 2.01
N SER A 41 1.39 -13.94 1.20
CA SER A 41 1.77 -13.53 -0.13
C SER A 41 0.54 -13.10 -0.93
N ASN A 42 0.68 -12.04 -1.70
CA ASN A 42 -0.45 -11.37 -2.35
C ASN A 42 -0.08 -10.89 -3.76
N MET A 43 -1.08 -10.77 -4.63
CA MET A 43 -0.90 -10.13 -5.94
C MET A 43 -0.52 -8.67 -5.71
N ILE A 44 0.77 -8.34 -5.90
CA ILE A 44 1.37 -7.15 -5.27
C ILE A 44 0.84 -5.86 -5.89
N TYR A 45 0.67 -5.83 -7.22
CA TYR A 45 0.17 -4.67 -7.94
C TYR A 45 -1.29 -4.36 -7.58
N LEU A 46 -2.16 -5.38 -7.58
CA LEU A 46 -3.56 -5.26 -7.17
C LEU A 46 -3.69 -4.85 -5.70
N SER A 47 -2.81 -5.36 -4.85
CA SER A 47 -2.78 -5.01 -3.43
C SER A 47 -2.35 -3.57 -3.20
N ILE A 48 -1.37 -3.06 -3.95
CA ILE A 48 -0.99 -1.63 -3.94
C ILE A 48 -2.17 -0.76 -4.38
N ILE A 49 -2.84 -1.10 -5.49
CA ILE A 49 -4.02 -0.38 -6.00
C ILE A 49 -5.11 -0.31 -4.92
N SER A 50 -5.50 -1.46 -4.35
CA SER A 50 -6.55 -1.56 -3.35
C SER A 50 -6.22 -0.76 -2.08
N LEU A 51 -4.96 -0.79 -1.65
CA LEU A 51 -4.48 -0.03 -0.50
C LEU A 51 -4.55 1.49 -0.76
N ILE A 52 -4.11 1.94 -1.94
CA ILE A 52 -4.18 3.35 -2.34
C ILE A 52 -5.64 3.81 -2.41
N ASP A 53 -6.48 3.07 -3.12
CA ASP A 53 -7.89 3.40 -3.27
C ASP A 53 -8.61 3.47 -1.93
N GLY A 54 -8.36 2.51 -1.04
CA GLY A 54 -8.97 2.48 0.28
C GLY A 54 -8.57 3.66 1.17
N LEU A 55 -7.29 4.06 1.15
CA LEU A 55 -6.77 5.16 1.97
C LEU A 55 -7.08 6.56 1.40
N THR A 56 -7.30 6.65 0.08
CA THR A 56 -7.65 7.92 -0.57
C THR A 56 -9.14 8.24 -0.51
N ARG A 57 -10.00 7.22 -0.36
CA ARG A 57 -11.44 7.38 -0.11
C ARG A 57 -11.70 8.07 1.24
N ASN A 58 -12.76 8.88 1.30
CA ASN A 58 -13.18 9.58 2.52
C ASN A 58 -13.97 8.67 3.48
N ASN A 59 -13.42 7.49 3.78
CA ASN A 59 -14.08 6.50 4.63
C ASN A 59 -13.53 6.57 6.06
N LYS A 60 -14.42 6.64 7.06
CA LYS A 60 -14.03 6.63 8.48
C LYS A 60 -13.36 5.32 8.89
N TYR A 61 -13.72 4.21 8.25
CA TYR A 61 -13.16 2.88 8.44
C TYR A 61 -12.85 2.26 7.09
N PHE A 62 -11.68 1.67 6.97
CA PHE A 62 -11.23 0.92 5.81
C PHE A 62 -10.52 -0.34 6.28
N GLU A 63 -10.95 -1.49 5.78
CA GLU A 63 -10.25 -2.76 5.98
C GLU A 63 -9.57 -3.14 4.68
N PHE A 64 -8.24 -3.05 4.67
CA PHE A 64 -7.43 -3.56 3.60
C PHE A 64 -7.30 -5.07 3.77
N ILE A 65 -7.59 -5.80 2.71
CA ILE A 65 -7.31 -7.23 2.56
C ILE A 65 -6.45 -7.33 1.31
N ALA A 66 -5.24 -7.89 1.45
CA ALA A 66 -4.35 -8.04 0.32
C ALA A 66 -4.95 -9.02 -0.70
N ALA A 67 -4.74 -8.75 -1.99
CA ALA A 67 -5.34 -9.52 -3.06
C ALA A 67 -4.81 -10.97 -3.03
N ASP A 68 -5.73 -11.93 -3.11
CA ASP A 68 -5.42 -13.37 -3.06
C ASP A 68 -4.75 -13.82 -1.74
N SER A 69 -5.03 -13.13 -0.63
CA SER A 69 -4.34 -13.32 0.65
C SER A 69 -5.27 -13.16 1.86
N SER A 70 -4.90 -13.77 2.98
CA SER A 70 -5.56 -13.51 4.28
C SER A 70 -4.96 -12.34 5.04
N PHE A 71 -3.92 -11.70 4.50
CA PHE A 71 -3.26 -10.56 5.13
C PHE A 71 -4.19 -9.34 5.15
N ARG A 72 -4.36 -8.76 6.34
CA ARG A 72 -5.32 -7.68 6.57
C ARG A 72 -4.78 -6.58 7.46
N ILE A 73 -5.14 -5.34 7.15
CA ILE A 73 -4.82 -4.17 7.96
C ILE A 73 -6.08 -3.30 8.07
N LYS A 74 -6.44 -2.93 9.29
CA LYS A 74 -7.59 -2.08 9.57
C LYS A 74 -7.14 -0.65 9.79
N PHE A 75 -7.73 0.27 9.06
CA PHE A 75 -7.51 1.71 9.16
C PHE A 75 -8.78 2.38 9.68
N LYS A 76 -8.63 3.22 10.70
CA LYS A 76 -9.72 4.03 11.26
C LYS A 76 -9.31 5.49 11.30
N GLN A 77 -9.99 6.32 10.52
CA GLN A 77 -9.76 7.75 10.50
C GLN A 77 -10.43 8.45 11.69
N GLN A 78 -9.66 9.32 12.33
CA GLN A 78 -10.05 10.19 13.44
C GLN A 78 -9.49 11.59 13.18
N ARG A 79 -10.29 12.46 12.53
CA ARG A 79 -9.83 13.77 12.04
C ARG A 79 -8.60 13.58 11.13
N GLU A 80 -7.48 14.20 11.48
CA GLU A 80 -6.18 14.11 10.77
C GLU A 80 -5.33 12.92 11.19
N THR A 81 -5.82 12.06 12.06
CA THR A 81 -5.11 10.87 12.51
C THR A 81 -5.71 9.61 11.91
N ILE A 82 -4.86 8.64 11.55
CA ILE A 82 -5.24 7.28 11.22
C ILE A 82 -4.77 6.36 12.35
N LEU A 83 -5.70 5.57 12.89
CA LEU A 83 -5.38 4.42 13.73
C LEU A 83 -5.28 3.18 12.83
N ILE A 84 -4.16 2.49 12.93
CA ILE A 84 -3.86 1.29 12.15
C ILE A 84 -3.84 0.11 13.11
N ASN A 85 -4.57 -0.94 12.78
CA ASN A 85 -4.67 -2.15 13.59
C ASN A 85 -4.42 -3.39 12.74
N HIS A 86 -3.54 -4.27 13.22
CA HIS A 86 -3.31 -5.60 12.67
C HIS A 86 -3.57 -6.65 13.75
N GLU A 87 -4.44 -7.62 13.41
CA GLU A 87 -4.83 -8.76 14.25
C GLU A 87 -5.29 -8.41 15.68
N GLY A 88 -5.76 -7.18 15.92
CA GLY A 88 -6.26 -6.75 17.22
C GLY A 88 -5.18 -6.39 18.24
N ILE A 89 -3.92 -6.69 17.94
CA ILE A 89 -2.80 -6.60 18.89
C ILE A 89 -1.94 -5.37 18.61
N LEU A 90 -1.57 -5.14 17.35
CA LEU A 90 -0.68 -4.04 16.97
C LEU A 90 -1.49 -2.78 16.66
N LYS A 91 -1.14 -1.67 17.31
CA LYS A 91 -1.79 -0.37 17.11
C LYS A 91 -0.76 0.71 16.79
N ILE A 92 -0.83 1.25 15.58
CA ILE A 92 -0.04 2.41 15.15
C ILE A 92 -0.97 3.61 15.04
N LYS A 93 -0.52 4.78 15.51
CA LYS A 93 -1.22 6.05 15.36
C LYS A 93 -0.33 6.97 14.54
N VAL A 94 -0.87 7.51 13.45
CA VAL A 94 -0.10 8.34 12.53
C VAL A 94 -0.96 9.46 11.94
N ASN A 95 -0.33 10.57 11.53
CA ASN A 95 -1.03 11.58 10.77
C ASN A 95 -1.43 11.04 9.39
N ARG A 96 -2.62 11.39 8.90
CA ARG A 96 -3.17 10.93 7.62
C ARG A 96 -2.26 11.34 6.45
N PHE A 97 -1.78 12.58 6.43
CA PHE A 97 -0.88 13.07 5.40
C PHE A 97 0.44 12.30 5.39
N GLU A 98 1.03 12.08 6.56
CA GLU A 98 2.27 11.30 6.68
C GLU A 98 2.10 9.86 6.15
N LEU A 99 0.97 9.22 6.45
CA LEU A 99 0.64 7.89 5.95
C LEU A 99 0.52 7.87 4.42
N LEU A 100 -0.22 8.82 3.84
CA LEU A 100 -0.40 8.90 2.39
C LEU A 100 0.93 9.17 1.68
N LYS A 101 1.77 10.04 2.24
CA LYS A 101 3.10 10.32 1.69
C LYS A 101 3.98 9.08 1.76
N ALA A 102 4.00 8.39 2.90
CA ALA A 102 4.76 7.15 3.05
C ALA A 102 4.30 6.04 2.09
N LEU A 103 3.00 5.99 1.78
CA LEU A 103 2.44 5.06 0.80
C LEU A 103 2.95 5.36 -0.62
N GLU A 104 2.90 6.63 -1.03
CA GLU A 104 3.41 7.05 -2.34
C GLU A 104 4.91 6.83 -2.46
N ASP A 105 5.69 7.23 -1.44
CA ASP A 105 7.14 7.03 -1.42
C ASP A 105 7.49 5.53 -1.50
N GLY A 106 6.72 4.67 -0.81
CA GLY A 106 6.87 3.22 -0.89
C GLY A 106 6.56 2.66 -2.27
N ALA A 107 5.44 3.09 -2.87
CA ALA A 107 5.00 2.64 -4.19
C ALA A 107 5.99 3.09 -5.27
N GLU A 108 6.47 4.34 -5.22
CA GLU A 108 7.46 4.86 -6.16
C GLU A 108 8.80 4.13 -6.05
N ARG A 109 9.31 3.87 -4.83
CA ARG A 109 10.52 3.04 -4.65
C ARG A 109 10.36 1.65 -5.24
N PHE A 110 9.20 1.04 -5.10
CA PHE A 110 8.93 -0.28 -5.67
C PHE A 110 8.89 -0.23 -7.21
N LEU A 111 8.16 0.71 -7.78
CA LEU A 111 7.90 0.79 -9.23
C LEU A 111 9.05 1.41 -10.03
N SER A 112 9.93 2.19 -9.39
CA SER A 112 11.14 2.75 -10.03
C SER A 112 12.17 1.70 -10.42
N SER A 113 12.09 0.49 -9.86
CA SER A 113 12.90 -0.65 -10.29
C SER A 113 12.39 -1.18 -11.64
N PRO A 114 13.23 -1.26 -12.69
CA PRO A 114 12.83 -1.82 -13.98
C PRO A 114 12.32 -3.27 -13.90
N ARG A 115 12.73 -4.02 -12.86
CA ARG A 115 12.27 -5.40 -12.61
C ARG A 115 10.83 -5.47 -12.12
N ASN A 116 10.26 -4.36 -11.64
CA ASN A 116 8.89 -4.30 -11.14
C ASN A 116 7.97 -3.56 -12.11
N SER A 117 8.45 -3.19 -13.30
CA SER A 117 7.65 -2.56 -14.33
C SER A 117 6.73 -3.58 -15.00
N ILE A 118 5.42 -3.32 -14.95
CA ILE A 118 4.40 -4.09 -15.67
C ILE A 118 4.08 -3.44 -17.04
N PRO A 119 3.53 -4.18 -18.02
CA PRO A 119 3.24 -3.63 -19.34
C PRO A 119 2.29 -2.44 -19.30
N ILE A 120 2.62 -1.35 -20.00
CA ILE A 120 1.80 -0.11 -20.03
C ILE A 120 0.42 -0.34 -20.65
N SER A 121 0.30 -1.31 -21.55
CA SER A 121 -0.96 -1.70 -22.18
C SER A 121 -1.87 -2.55 -21.29
N SER A 122 -1.41 -2.94 -20.09
CA SER A 122 -2.16 -3.80 -19.19
C SER A 122 -3.22 -3.01 -18.42
N ALA A 123 -4.35 -3.64 -18.10
CA ALA A 123 -5.41 -3.01 -17.32
C ALA A 123 -4.93 -2.63 -15.91
N VAL A 124 -4.11 -3.50 -15.30
CA VAL A 124 -3.53 -3.25 -13.97
C VAL A 124 -2.62 -2.03 -13.97
N TYR A 125 -1.87 -1.78 -15.05
CA TYR A 125 -1.07 -0.56 -15.17
C TYR A 125 -1.95 0.70 -15.19
N LEU A 126 -3.04 0.68 -15.96
CA LEU A 126 -3.96 1.82 -16.04
C LEU A 126 -4.64 2.11 -14.69
N ASP A 127 -5.07 1.06 -13.99
CA ASP A 127 -5.66 1.17 -12.65
C ASP A 127 -4.64 1.73 -11.66
N LEU A 128 -3.42 1.19 -11.64
CA LEU A 128 -2.34 1.68 -10.78
C LEU A 128 -2.02 3.15 -11.03
N SER A 129 -1.89 3.55 -12.29
CA SER A 129 -1.65 4.95 -12.67
C SER A 129 -2.78 5.88 -12.21
N THR A 130 -4.03 5.43 -12.34
CA THR A 130 -5.22 6.17 -11.89
C THR A 130 -5.23 6.33 -10.37
N SER A 131 -5.04 5.25 -9.62
CA SER A 131 -4.99 5.28 -8.16
C SER A 131 -3.86 6.17 -7.64
N ARG A 132 -2.66 6.09 -8.24
CA ARG A 132 -1.52 6.95 -7.88
C ARG A 132 -1.78 8.42 -8.19
N THR A 133 -2.49 8.73 -9.28
CA THR A 133 -2.90 10.11 -9.59
C THR A 133 -3.81 10.66 -8.50
N LEU A 134 -4.79 9.88 -8.04
CA LEU A 134 -5.69 10.26 -6.94
C LEU A 134 -4.92 10.44 -5.62
N LEU A 135 -3.98 9.57 -5.31
CA LEU A 135 -3.11 9.69 -4.13
C LEU A 135 -2.33 11.02 -4.14
N ASN A 136 -1.69 11.32 -5.26
CA ASN A 136 -0.93 12.56 -5.42
C ASN A 136 -1.82 13.80 -5.32
N GLN A 137 -3.05 13.77 -5.84
CA GLN A 137 -4.01 14.86 -5.64
C GLN A 137 -4.35 15.06 -4.16
N LYS A 138 -4.59 13.98 -3.40
CA LYS A 138 -4.88 14.05 -1.96
C LYS A 138 -3.71 14.61 -1.15
N ILE A 139 -2.47 14.23 -1.50
CA ILE A 139 -1.24 14.76 -0.87
C ILE A 139 -1.09 16.26 -1.18
N ASN A 140 -1.25 16.65 -2.44
CA ASN A 140 -1.05 18.04 -2.87
C ASN A 140 -2.12 19.00 -2.34
N ASN A 141 -3.37 18.55 -2.21
CA ASN A 141 -4.45 19.39 -1.63
C ASN A 141 -4.20 19.70 -0.15
N HIS A 142 -3.53 18.81 0.58
CA HIS A 142 -3.16 19.07 1.98
C HIS A 142 -2.05 20.13 2.10
N ARG A 143 -1.18 20.30 1.10
CA ARG A 143 -0.12 21.32 1.11
C ARG A 143 -0.64 22.76 0.91
N LYS A 144 -1.90 22.92 0.49
CA LYS A 144 -2.54 24.21 0.19
C LYS A 144 -3.37 24.77 1.36
N LEU A 145 -3.48 24.02 2.47
CA LEU A 145 -4.19 24.38 3.70
C LEU A 145 -3.18 24.76 4.77
#